data_AF-A0A7S1DAR2-F1
#
_entry.id   AF-A0A7S1DAR2-F1
#
_cell.length_a   1.000
_cell.length_b   1.000
_cell.length_c   1.000
_cell.angle_alpha   90.00
_cell.angle_beta   90.00
_cell.angle_gamma   90.00
#
_symmetry.space_group_name_H-M   'P 1'
#
loop_
_entity.id
_entity.type
_entity.pdbx_description
1 polymer ?
#
loop_
_entity_poly.entity_id
_entity_poly.type
_entity_poly.pdbx_seq_one_letter_code
_entity_poly.pdbx_strand_id
1 'polypeptide(L)'
;RVYRIVNERYEESLLQDGYAPFCKHLFVMNDFTDARVNVLPITPENEGLLRSKYEARNDKELPVLTRYFPRELLLAPSSSSSSSSSSGVLPVAQYLDLILYSRDQINKENKAQGREPNP
;
A
#
# COMPACT_ATOMS: atom_id res chain seq x y z
N ARG A 1 15.09 -3.86 10.39
CA ARG A 1 14.47 -5.19 10.64
C ARG A 1 13.81 -5.76 9.39
N VAL A 2 12.84 -5.05 8.78
CA VAL A 2 12.14 -5.48 7.55
C VAL A 2 13.10 -5.83 6.42
N TYR A 3 14.00 -4.90 6.05
CA TYR A 3 14.98 -5.12 4.98
C TYR A 3 15.79 -6.41 5.12
N ARG A 4 16.30 -6.69 6.34
CA ARG A 4 17.05 -7.92 6.64
C ARG A 4 16.21 -9.18 6.37
N ILE A 5 14.98 -9.22 6.89
CA ILE A 5 14.09 -10.38 6.74
C ILE A 5 13.71 -10.58 5.27
N VAL A 6 13.44 -9.50 4.54
CA VAL A 6 13.14 -9.56 3.12
C VAL A 6 14.31 -10.14 2.33
N ASN A 7 15.53 -9.68 2.58
CA ASN A 7 16.72 -10.21 1.91
C ASN A 7 16.99 -11.67 2.27
N GLU A 8 16.75 -12.10 3.51
CA GLU A 8 16.89 -13.49 3.94
C GLU A 8 15.86 -14.43 3.28
N ARG A 9 14.70 -13.90 2.90
CA ARG A 9 13.61 -14.64 2.23
C ARG A 9 13.57 -14.43 0.72
N TYR A 10 14.54 -13.71 0.16
CA TYR A 10 14.59 -13.41 -1.26
C TYR A 10 15.05 -14.64 -2.04
N GLU A 11 14.26 -15.02 -3.03
CA GLU A 11 14.63 -15.98 -4.06
C GLU A 11 14.26 -15.40 -5.43
N GLU A 12 15.18 -15.47 -6.39
CA GLU A 12 14.98 -14.90 -7.73
C GLU A 12 13.78 -15.54 -8.46
N SER A 13 13.52 -16.82 -8.21
CA SER A 13 12.36 -17.56 -8.75
C SER A 13 11.01 -17.03 -8.27
N LEU A 14 10.97 -16.28 -7.16
CA LEU A 14 9.74 -15.70 -6.61
C LEU A 14 9.43 -14.32 -7.19
N LEU A 15 10.37 -13.72 -7.95
CA LEU A 15 10.13 -12.43 -8.60
C LEU A 15 9.06 -12.56 -9.68
N GLN A 16 8.06 -11.70 -9.59
CA GLN A 16 7.01 -11.56 -10.59
C GLN A 16 7.23 -10.30 -11.42
N ASP A 17 6.87 -10.37 -12.70
CA ASP A 17 6.88 -9.22 -13.59
C ASP A 17 5.79 -8.23 -13.18
N GLY A 18 6.17 -6.96 -13.08
CA GLY A 18 5.24 -5.86 -12.90
C GLY A 18 4.74 -5.32 -14.25
N TYR A 19 4.20 -4.11 -14.22
CA TYR A 19 3.59 -3.48 -15.39
C TYR A 19 4.59 -3.07 -16.49
N ALA A 20 5.89 -3.08 -16.21
CA ALA A 20 6.95 -2.66 -17.11
C ALA A 20 8.25 -3.44 -16.85
N PRO A 21 9.19 -3.52 -17.81
CA PRO A 21 10.42 -4.31 -17.64
C PRO A 21 11.29 -3.96 -16.43
N PHE A 22 11.22 -2.71 -15.96
CA PHE A 22 11.94 -2.24 -14.78
C PHE A 22 11.22 -2.50 -13.45
N CYS A 23 9.96 -2.95 -13.49
CA CYS A 23 9.10 -3.13 -12.32
C CYS A 23 8.97 -4.63 -12.02
N LYS A 24 9.31 -5.04 -10.80
CA LYS A 24 9.11 -6.41 -10.29
C LYS A 24 8.34 -6.38 -8.98
N HIS A 25 7.73 -7.51 -8.64
CA HIS A 25 7.01 -7.71 -7.39
C HIS A 25 7.56 -8.91 -6.64
N LEU A 26 7.64 -8.79 -5.32
CA LEU A 26 7.95 -9.90 -4.42
C LEU A 26 6.88 -9.94 -3.31
N PHE A 27 6.12 -11.03 -3.26
CA PHE A 27 5.12 -11.25 -2.23
C PHE A 27 5.73 -12.00 -1.05
N VAL A 28 5.76 -11.38 0.12
CA VAL A 28 6.31 -11.97 1.34
C VAL A 28 5.22 -12.12 2.39
N MET A 29 5.13 -13.28 3.05
CA MET A 29 4.20 -13.47 4.17
C MET A 29 4.51 -12.46 5.29
N ASN A 30 3.48 -11.78 5.78
CA ASN A 30 3.58 -10.73 6.78
C ASN A 30 3.41 -11.27 8.20
N ASP A 31 4.32 -12.15 8.61
CA ASP A 31 4.39 -12.72 9.97
C ASP A 31 5.36 -11.95 10.89
N PHE A 32 5.89 -10.81 10.44
CA PHE A 32 6.94 -10.05 11.14
C PHE A 32 6.65 -8.55 11.29
N THR A 33 5.50 -8.07 10.80
CA THR A 33 5.05 -6.68 10.99
C THR A 33 3.59 -6.62 11.43
N ASP A 34 3.11 -5.45 11.85
CA ASP A 34 1.69 -5.17 12.09
C ASP A 34 1.07 -4.36 10.93
N ALA A 35 1.62 -4.46 9.72
CA ALA A 35 1.05 -3.81 8.54
C ALA A 35 -0.36 -4.34 8.28
N ARG A 36 -1.34 -3.44 8.25
CA ARG A 36 -2.76 -3.73 8.08
C ARG A 36 -3.15 -3.61 6.62
N VAL A 37 -4.22 -4.28 6.21
CA VAL A 37 -4.80 -4.06 4.87
C VAL A 37 -5.11 -2.57 4.71
N ASN A 38 -4.85 -2.01 3.54
CA ASN A 38 -5.06 -0.59 3.23
C ASN A 38 -6.19 -0.35 2.22
N VAL A 39 -6.87 -1.42 1.82
CA VAL A 39 -7.99 -1.42 0.88
C VAL A 39 -9.12 -2.28 1.46
N LEU A 40 -10.36 -1.86 1.22
CA LEU A 40 -11.56 -2.57 1.61
C LEU A 40 -12.48 -2.72 0.40
N PRO A 41 -13.19 -3.86 0.25
CA PRO A 41 -14.24 -3.98 -0.73
C PRO A 41 -15.35 -2.97 -0.41
N ILE A 42 -15.88 -2.32 -1.44
CA ILE A 42 -17.07 -1.48 -1.30
C ILE A 42 -18.29 -2.41 -1.32
N THR A 43 -19.11 -2.32 -0.29
CA THR A 43 -20.36 -3.07 -0.13
C THR A 43 -21.52 -2.08 0.10
N PRO A 44 -22.77 -2.47 -0.12
CA PRO A 44 -23.92 -1.60 0.14
C PRO A 44 -23.94 -1.01 1.56
N GLU A 45 -23.42 -1.76 2.55
CA GLU A 45 -23.39 -1.35 3.95
C GLU A 45 -22.33 -0.28 4.24
N ASN A 46 -21.21 -0.28 3.51
CA ASN A 46 -20.11 0.63 3.76
C ASN A 46 -20.02 1.78 2.74
N GLU A 47 -20.70 1.70 1.60
CA GLU A 47 -20.62 2.69 0.51
C GLU A 47 -20.87 4.13 1.00
N GLY A 48 -21.83 4.33 1.91
CA GLY A 48 -22.13 5.65 2.50
C GLY A 48 -21.00 6.26 3.35
N LEU A 49 -19.98 5.48 3.71
CA LEU A 49 -18.80 5.93 4.45
C LEU A 49 -17.72 6.53 3.54
N LEU A 50 -17.80 6.35 2.22
CA LEU A 50 -16.82 6.89 1.29
C LEU A 50 -16.79 8.41 1.34
N ARG A 51 -15.58 8.97 1.25
CA ARG A 51 -15.35 10.40 1.03
C ARG A 51 -14.50 10.59 -0.22
N SER A 52 -14.64 11.74 -0.84
CA SER A 52 -13.85 12.13 -2.01
C SER A 52 -13.17 13.47 -1.77
N LYS A 53 -11.96 13.63 -2.30
CA LYS A 53 -11.23 14.90 -2.28
C LYS A 53 -10.30 14.99 -3.49
N TYR A 54 -9.91 16.20 -3.86
CA TYR A 54 -8.76 16.42 -4.73
C TYR A 54 -7.49 16.39 -3.88
N GLU A 55 -6.58 15.44 -4.14
CA GLU A 55 -5.35 15.24 -3.37
C GLU A 55 -4.15 15.04 -4.31
N ALA A 56 -3.05 15.71 -4.01
CA ALA A 56 -1.76 15.50 -4.65
C ALA A 56 -0.91 14.55 -3.79
N ARG A 57 -0.08 13.70 -4.43
CA ARG A 57 0.81 12.78 -3.69
C ARG A 57 2.02 13.47 -3.08
N ASN A 58 2.40 14.62 -3.65
CA ASN A 58 3.46 15.50 -3.17
C ASN A 58 3.25 16.93 -3.73
N ASP A 59 3.99 17.90 -3.20
CA ASP A 59 3.84 19.33 -3.55
C ASP A 59 4.19 19.67 -5.01
N LYS A 60 4.83 18.76 -5.75
CA LYS A 60 5.22 18.94 -7.16
C LYS A 60 4.19 18.36 -8.13
N GLU A 61 3.12 17.73 -7.65
CA GLU A 61 2.09 17.10 -8.47
C GLU A 61 0.75 17.85 -8.38
N LEU A 62 -0.01 17.86 -9.48
CA LEU A 62 -1.36 18.39 -9.48
C LEU A 62 -2.30 17.46 -8.70
N PRO A 63 -3.25 18.00 -7.92
CA PRO A 63 -4.18 17.17 -7.17
C PRO A 63 -5.17 16.47 -8.09
N VAL A 64 -5.47 15.21 -7.78
CA VAL A 64 -6.42 14.37 -8.53
C VAL A 64 -7.59 13.95 -7.65
N LEU A 65 -8.75 13.69 -8.25
CA LEU A 65 -9.92 13.21 -7.52
C LEU A 65 -9.67 11.80 -6.99
N THR A 66 -9.68 11.66 -5.66
CA THR A 66 -9.45 10.41 -4.94
C THR A 66 -10.65 10.12 -4.05
N ARG A 67 -11.01 8.84 -3.91
CA ARG A 67 -12.00 8.35 -2.93
C ARG A 67 -11.35 7.44 -1.90
N TYR A 68 -11.83 7.48 -0.67
CA TYR A 68 -11.27 6.71 0.44
C TYR A 68 -12.30 6.49 1.56
N PHE A 69 -12.06 5.50 2.41
CA PHE A 69 -12.75 5.34 3.67
C PHE A 69 -11.99 6.11 4.77
N PRO A 70 -12.59 7.13 5.39
CA PRO A 70 -11.96 7.80 6.52
C PRO A 70 -11.85 6.87 7.72
N ARG A 71 -10.68 6.86 8.37
CA ARG A 71 -10.38 5.95 9.49
C ARG A 71 -11.38 6.12 10.63
N GLU A 72 -11.78 7.35 10.91
CA GLU A 72 -12.74 7.71 11.95
C GLU A 72 -14.13 7.13 11.70
N LEU A 73 -14.55 7.04 10.43
CA LEU A 73 -15.85 6.46 10.08
C LEU A 73 -15.84 4.93 10.13
N LEU A 74 -14.69 4.30 9.88
CA LEU A 74 -14.48 2.86 10.07
C LEU A 74 -14.39 2.46 11.55
N LEU A 75 -13.98 3.40 12.40
CA LEU A 75 -13.82 3.20 13.85
C LEU A 75 -15.04 3.58 14.68
N ALA A 76 -15.99 4.31 14.09
CA ALA A 76 -17.19 4.71 14.78
C ALA A 76 -17.99 3.47 15.22
N PRO A 77 -18.55 3.45 16.44
CA PRO A 77 -19.37 2.34 16.91
C PRO A 77 -20.65 2.28 16.05
N SER A 78 -20.65 1.49 14.99
CA SER A 78 -21.84 1.19 14.22
C SER A 78 -22.68 0.16 14.98
N SER A 79 -23.90 0.54 15.33
CA SER A 79 -24.91 -0.19 16.10
C SER A 79 -25.52 -1.43 15.41
N SER A 80 -24.76 -2.09 14.53
CA SER A 80 -25.22 -3.26 13.78
C SER A 80 -24.08 -4.23 13.57
N SER A 81 -23.82 -5.01 14.62
CA SER A 81 -22.97 -6.20 14.64
C SER A 81 -23.30 -7.14 13.49
N SER A 82 -22.31 -7.51 12.65
CA SER A 82 -22.16 -8.85 12.05
C SER A 82 -20.91 -8.94 11.16
N SER A 83 -19.73 -8.97 11.78
CA SER A 83 -18.59 -9.83 11.39
C SER A 83 -17.37 -9.46 12.25
N SER A 84 -17.14 -10.30 13.26
CA SER A 84 -15.96 -10.46 14.12
C SER A 84 -14.72 -9.62 13.77
N SER A 85 -14.55 -8.48 14.44
CA SER A 85 -13.25 -7.88 14.80
C SER A 85 -13.48 -6.70 15.75
N SER A 86 -13.88 -7.01 16.97
CA SER A 86 -13.88 -6.07 18.08
C SER A 86 -12.46 -5.51 18.29
N SER A 87 -12.35 -4.18 18.23
CA SER A 87 -11.18 -3.38 18.62
C SER A 87 -9.94 -3.46 17.71
N GLY A 88 -9.94 -2.78 16.55
CA GLY A 88 -8.70 -2.56 15.78
C GLY A 88 -8.78 -2.35 14.26
N VAL A 89 -9.77 -1.59 13.76
CA VAL A 89 -9.96 -1.01 12.40
C VAL A 89 -9.85 -1.91 11.18
N LEU A 90 -8.78 -2.68 10.99
CA LEU A 90 -8.47 -3.44 9.77
C LEU A 90 -7.69 -4.71 10.14
N PRO A 91 -7.86 -5.85 9.44
CA PRO A 91 -7.04 -7.03 9.68
C PRO A 91 -5.57 -6.76 9.33
N VAL A 92 -4.65 -7.46 10.02
CA VAL A 92 -3.24 -7.54 9.59
C VAL A 92 -3.21 -8.15 8.20
N ALA A 93 -2.50 -7.53 7.27
CA ALA A 93 -2.39 -8.06 5.92
C ALA A 93 -1.64 -9.40 5.96
N GLN A 94 -2.09 -10.41 5.21
CA GLN A 94 -1.42 -11.72 5.16
C GLN A 94 -0.07 -11.67 4.44
N TYR A 95 0.04 -10.79 3.44
CA TYR A 95 1.23 -10.62 2.62
C TYR A 95 1.60 -9.14 2.50
N LEU A 96 2.87 -8.89 2.25
CA LEU A 96 3.41 -7.62 1.76
C LEU A 96 3.76 -7.79 0.28
N ASP A 97 3.23 -6.93 -0.58
CA ASP A 97 3.69 -6.78 -1.96
C ASP A 97 4.82 -5.75 -1.99
N LEU A 98 6.04 -6.21 -2.27
CA LEU A 98 7.22 -5.36 -2.41
C LEU A 98 7.40 -4.99 -3.88
N ILE A 99 7.11 -3.73 -4.20
CA ILE A 99 7.31 -3.17 -5.53
C ILE A 99 8.77 -2.77 -5.68
N LEU A 100 9.47 -3.38 -6.64
CA LEU A 100 10.89 -3.20 -6.90
C LEU A 100 11.08 -2.51 -8.25
N TYR A 101 11.79 -1.38 -8.25
CA TYR A 101 12.20 -0.71 -9.47
C TYR A 101 13.69 -0.95 -9.73
N SER A 102 14.06 -1.08 -11.00
CA SER A 102 15.47 -1.15 -11.39
C SER A 102 16.21 0.13 -10.96
N ARG A 103 17.51 -0.01 -10.70
CA ARG A 103 18.37 1.13 -10.34
C ARG A 103 18.29 2.25 -11.37
N ASP A 104 18.34 1.91 -12.66
CA ASP A 104 18.28 2.89 -13.74
C ASP A 104 16.97 3.68 -13.74
N GLN A 105 15.84 3.02 -13.49
CA GLN A 105 14.55 3.69 -13.40
C GLN A 105 14.48 4.62 -12.19
N ILE A 106 14.96 4.18 -11.01
CA ILE A 106 15.03 5.02 -9.81
C ILE A 106 15.86 6.29 -10.09
N ASN A 107 17.02 6.14 -10.74
CA ASN A 107 17.88 7.28 -11.08
C ASN A 107 17.23 8.23 -12.09
N LYS A 108 16.48 7.69 -13.05
CA LYS A 108 15.71 8.49 -14.02
C LYS A 108 14.63 9.34 -13.32
N GLU A 109 13.90 8.76 -12.38
CA GLU A 109 12.88 9.47 -11.61
C GLU A 109 13.47 10.51 -10.65
N ASN A 110 14.58 10.18 -9.97
CA ASN A 110 15.30 11.13 -9.13
C ASN A 110 15.75 12.34 -9.93
N LYS A 111 16.36 12.15 -11.10
CA LYS A 111 16.76 13.25 -12.00
C LYS A 111 15.58 14.11 -12.41
N ALA A 112 14.45 13.50 -12.81
CA ALA A 112 13.25 14.23 -13.20
C ALA A 112 12.64 15.05 -12.04
N GLN A 113 12.81 14.59 -10.80
CA GLN A 113 12.33 15.27 -9.60
C GLN A 113 13.36 16.20 -8.95
N GLY A 114 14.57 16.31 -9.51
CA GLY A 114 15.67 17.12 -8.96
C GLY A 114 16.25 16.56 -7.66
N ARG A 115 16.32 15.23 -7.52
CA ARG A 115 16.94 14.50 -6.40
C ARG A 115 18.27 13.90 -6.84
N GLU A 116 19.17 13.69 -5.88
CA GLU A 116 20.46 13.02 -6.11
C GLU A 116 20.27 11.56 -6.58
N PRO A 117 21.20 11.03 -7.39
CA PRO A 117 21.16 9.63 -7.81
C PRO A 117 21.36 8.69 -6.62
N ASN A 118 20.76 7.51 -6.72
CA ASN A 118 21.05 6.42 -5.79
C ASN A 118 22.49 5.92 -6.06
N PRO A 119 23.37 5.87 -5.05
CA PRO A 119 24.78 5.46 -5.20
C PRO A 119 24.97 4.05 -5.79
#